data_AF-A0A533SR11-F1
#
_entry.id   AF-A0A533SR11-F1
#
_cell.length_a   1.000
_cell.length_b   1.000
_cell.length_c   1.000
_cell.angle_alpha   90.00
_cell.angle_beta   90.00
_cell.angle_gamma   90.00
#
_symmetry.space_group_name_H-M   'P 1'
#
loop_
_entity.id
_entity.type
_entity.pdbx_description
1 polymer ?
#
loop_
_entity_poly.entity_id
_entity_poly.type
_entity_poly.pdbx_seq_one_letter_code
_entity_poly.pdbx_strand_id
1 'polypeptide(L)'
;MEANGFSGPVNLGNPEEITVLELAQAISELMGKKGEIIFRELPQDDPTRRSPDISLAKKELGWSPRIPLREGLLKTIAYFDDLLSKNRG
;
A
#
# COMPACT_ATOMS: atom_id res chain seq x y z
N MET A 1 4.05 -3.97 30.17
CA MET A 1 3.68 -4.80 29.01
C MET A 1 4.83 -5.76 28.81
N GLU A 2 4.64 -7.02 29.20
CA GLU A 2 5.72 -8.00 29.10
C GLU A 2 5.90 -8.40 27.64
N ALA A 3 7.14 -8.34 27.14
CA ALA A 3 7.47 -8.81 25.81
C ALA A 3 7.39 -10.34 25.84
N ASN A 4 6.33 -10.90 25.26
CA ASN A 4 6.22 -12.35 25.04
C ASN A 4 7.30 -12.78 24.03
N GLY A 5 8.51 -13.05 24.51
CA GLY A 5 9.49 -14.05 24.05
C GLY A 5 9.98 -14.08 22.59
N PHE A 6 9.37 -13.36 21.65
CA PHE A 6 9.67 -13.45 20.24
C PHE A 6 10.65 -12.34 19.82
N SER A 7 11.79 -12.74 19.25
CA SER A 7 12.81 -11.86 18.70
C SER A 7 13.25 -12.38 17.33
N GLY A 8 13.19 -11.53 16.32
CA GLY A 8 13.56 -11.87 14.95
C GLY A 8 12.88 -10.96 13.94
N PRO A 9 13.30 -11.00 12.66
CA PRO A 9 12.63 -10.24 11.61
C PRO A 9 11.22 -10.78 11.38
N VAL A 10 10.25 -9.88 11.17
CA VAL A 10 8.86 -10.21 10.85
C VAL A 10 8.44 -9.41 9.63
N ASN A 11 7.93 -10.09 8.62
CA ASN A 11 7.33 -9.42 7.46
C ASN A 11 5.98 -8.84 7.86
N LEU A 12 5.82 -7.54 7.65
CA LEU A 12 4.54 -6.84 7.74
C LEU A 12 4.19 -6.30 6.35
N GLY A 13 2.97 -6.54 5.91
CA GLY A 13 2.49 -6.05 4.62
C GLY A 13 1.13 -6.63 4.26
N ASN A 14 0.71 -6.39 3.02
CA ASN A 14 -0.53 -6.94 2.48
C ASN A 14 -0.22 -8.18 1.63
N PRO A 15 -0.71 -9.38 1.98
CA PRO A 15 -0.55 -10.56 1.15
C PRO A 15 -1.47 -10.55 -0.09
N GLU A 16 -2.51 -9.70 -0.11
CA GLU A 16 -3.37 -9.51 -1.28
C GLU A 16 -2.57 -8.86 -2.41
N GLU A 17 -2.63 -9.47 -3.59
CA GLU A 17 -1.92 -9.00 -4.77
C GLU A 17 -2.78 -8.01 -5.56
N ILE A 18 -2.11 -7.02 -6.14
CA ILE A 18 -2.67 -6.07 -7.10
C ILE A 18 -1.59 -5.72 -8.11
N THR A 19 -1.96 -5.60 -9.38
CA THR A 19 -1.04 -5.13 -10.41
C THR A 19 -0.85 -3.60 -10.32
N VAL A 20 0.27 -3.09 -10.83
CA VAL A 20 0.49 -1.64 -10.93
C VAL A 20 -0.58 -0.96 -11.79
N LEU A 21 -1.08 -1.67 -12.82
CA LEU A 21 -2.15 -1.16 -13.69
C LEU A 21 -3.47 -1.00 -12.93
N GLU A 22 -3.90 -2.00 -12.18
CA GLU A 22 -5.12 -1.94 -11.35
C GLU A 22 -5.01 -0.85 -10.28
N LEU A 23 -3.83 -0.70 -9.66
CA LEU A 23 -3.58 0.38 -8.70
C LEU A 23 -3.71 1.76 -9.37
N ALA A 24 -3.11 1.96 -10.55
CA ALA A 24 -3.21 3.21 -11.28
C ALA A 24 -4.66 3.52 -11.70
N GLN A 25 -5.41 2.51 -12.14
CA GLN A 25 -6.82 2.63 -12.49
C GLN A 25 -7.67 3.00 -11.26
N ALA A 26 -7.46 2.34 -10.12
CA ALA A 26 -8.17 2.64 -8.87
C ALA A 26 -7.93 4.08 -8.42
N ILE A 27 -6.68 4.56 -8.48
CA ILE A 27 -6.36 5.96 -8.15
C ILE A 27 -7.09 6.93 -9.10
N SER A 28 -7.05 6.67 -10.41
CA SER A 28 -7.71 7.49 -11.44
C SER A 28 -9.22 7.59 -11.21
N GLU A 29 -9.87 6.46 -10.89
CA GLU A 29 -11.29 6.41 -10.53
C GLU A 29 -11.59 7.26 -9.28
N LEU A 30 -10.82 7.07 -8.20
CA LEU A 30 -11.03 7.77 -6.93
C LEU A 30 -10.83 9.28 -7.03
N MET A 31 -9.89 9.73 -7.87
CA MET A 31 -9.65 11.16 -8.09
C MET A 31 -10.68 11.81 -9.01
N GLY A 32 -11.56 11.03 -9.66
CA GLY A 32 -12.52 11.55 -10.64
C GLY A 32 -11.88 12.20 -11.87
N LYS A 33 -10.59 11.96 -12.11
CA LYS A 33 -9.81 12.54 -13.21
C LYS A 33 -9.25 11.41 -14.06
N LYS A 34 -9.55 11.43 -15.35
CA LYS A 34 -8.93 10.52 -16.32
C LYS A 34 -7.56 11.07 -16.71
N GLY A 35 -6.53 10.64 -15.99
CA GLY A 35 -5.14 10.75 -16.46
C GLY A 35 -4.87 9.69 -17.53
N GLU A 36 -3.96 9.98 -18.46
CA GLU A 36 -3.43 8.98 -19.38
C GLU A 36 -2.53 8.00 -18.60
N ILE A 37 -2.74 6.70 -18.79
CA ILE A 37 -1.85 5.66 -18.26
C ILE A 37 -0.85 5.30 -19.36
N ILE A 38 0.42 5.62 -19.13
CA ILE A 38 1.52 5.37 -20.08
C ILE A 38 2.37 4.21 -19.56
N PHE A 39 2.52 3.17 -20.38
CA PHE A 39 3.37 2.03 -20.07
C PHE A 39 4.84 2.35 -20.37
N ARG A 40 5.74 1.96 -19.47
CA ARG A 40 7.19 2.08 -19.62
C ARG A 40 7.84 0.76 -19.27
N GLU A 41 9.07 0.57 -19.74
CA GLU A 41 9.87 -0.62 -19.41
C GLU A 41 10.12 -0.71 -17.90
N LEU A 42 10.12 -1.94 -17.39
CA LEU A 42 10.42 -2.22 -15.99
C LEU A 42 11.92 -1.98 -15.74
N PRO A 43 12.30 -1.27 -14.66
CA PRO A 43 13.70 -1.22 -14.24
C PRO A 43 14.27 -2.62 -14.02
N GLN A 44 15.55 -2.83 -14.37
CA GLN A 44 16.19 -4.15 -14.30
C GLN A 44 16.15 -4.77 -12.89
N ASP A 45 16.23 -3.94 -11.86
CA ASP A 45 16.29 -4.38 -10.46
C ASP A 45 14.92 -4.45 -9.76
N ASP A 46 13.83 -4.18 -10.48
CA ASP A 46 12.49 -4.14 -9.87
C ASP A 46 11.89 -5.55 -9.75
N PRO A 47 11.43 -5.97 -8.55
CA PRO A 47 10.77 -7.25 -8.38
C PRO A 47 9.41 -7.24 -9.07
N THR A 48 9.15 -8.26 -9.89
CA THR A 48 7.90 -8.42 -10.64
C THR A 48 6.71 -8.83 -9.76
N ARG A 49 6.97 -9.32 -8.54
CA ARG A 49 5.95 -9.74 -7.57
C ARG A 49 6.26 -9.24 -6.18
N ARG A 50 5.26 -8.67 -5.51
CA ARG A 50 5.34 -8.22 -4.10
C ARG A 50 4.20 -8.85 -3.30
N SER A 51 4.48 -9.98 -2.66
CA SER A 51 3.52 -10.69 -1.80
C SER A 51 4.27 -11.23 -0.56
N PRO A 52 4.25 -10.51 0.57
CA PRO A 52 4.93 -10.94 1.78
C PRO A 52 4.19 -12.11 2.44
N ASP A 53 4.93 -13.14 2.84
CA ASP A 53 4.42 -14.12 3.79
C ASP A 53 4.35 -13.50 5.19
N ILE A 54 3.13 -13.27 5.68
CA ILE A 54 2.84 -12.67 6.98
C ILE A 54 2.41 -13.70 8.04
N SER A 55 2.64 -15.00 7.82
CA SER A 55 2.26 -16.07 8.75
C SER A 55 2.87 -15.86 10.14
N LEU A 56 4.12 -15.39 10.20
CA LEU A 56 4.82 -15.09 11.44
C LEU A 56 4.20 -13.91 12.20
N ALA A 57 3.81 -12.85 11.47
CA ALA A 57 3.15 -11.68 12.06
C ALA A 57 1.78 -12.05 12.67
N LYS A 58 1.01 -12.89 11.98
CA LYS A 58 -0.27 -13.40 12.48
C LYS A 58 -0.10 -14.24 13.75
N LYS A 59 0.90 -15.14 13.75
CA LYS A 59 1.14 -16.09 14.83
C LYS A 59 1.74 -15.45 16.08
N GLU A 60 2.83 -14.70 15.94
CA GLU A 60 3.63 -14.20 17.06
C GLU A 60 3.17 -12.84 17.55
N LEU A 61 2.60 -12.00 16.66
CA LEU A 61 2.19 -10.64 16.98
C LEU A 61 0.66 -10.45 17.00
N GLY A 62 -0.11 -11.46 16.59
CA GLY A 62 -1.55 -11.29 16.36
C GLY A 62 -1.87 -10.20 15.32
N TRP A 63 -0.91 -9.92 14.43
CA TRP A 63 -0.98 -8.79 13.51
C TRP A 63 -1.44 -9.22 12.12
N SER A 64 -2.27 -8.39 11.50
CA SER A 64 -2.66 -8.46 10.10
C SER A 64 -2.98 -7.05 9.59
N PRO A 65 -2.85 -6.77 8.27
CA PRO A 65 -3.37 -5.53 7.72
C PRO A 65 -4.88 -5.45 7.98
N ARG A 66 -5.36 -4.25 8.34
CA ARG A 66 -6.79 -4.01 8.68
C ARG A 66 -7.47 -2.99 7.79
N ILE A 67 -6.69 -2.21 7.05
CA ILE A 67 -7.20 -1.15 6.18
C ILE A 67 -7.19 -1.70 4.74
N PRO A 68 -8.36 -1.89 4.11
CA PRO A 68 -8.44 -2.27 2.71
C PRO A 68 -7.76 -1.22 1.82
N LEU A 69 -7.24 -1.64 0.66
CA LEU A 69 -6.53 -0.75 -0.26
C LEU A 69 -7.34 0.50 -0.59
N ARG A 70 -8.62 0.33 -0.97
CA ARG A 70 -9.51 1.43 -1.34
C ARG A 70 -9.67 2.47 -0.22
N GLU A 71 -9.80 2.03 1.03
CA GLU A 71 -9.89 2.92 2.19
C GLU A 71 -8.56 3.67 2.41
N GLY A 72 -7.43 2.97 2.30
CA GLY A 72 -6.10 3.58 2.39
C GLY A 72 -5.85 4.64 1.30
N LEU A 73 -6.30 4.37 0.07
CA LEU A 73 -6.20 5.31 -1.05
C LEU A 73 -7.02 6.59 -0.80
N LEU A 74 -8.27 6.46 -0.34
CA LEU A 74 -9.11 7.61 0.01
C LEU A 74 -8.45 8.51 1.08
N LYS A 75 -7.91 7.90 2.14
CA LYS A 75 -7.20 8.63 3.20
C LYS A 75 -5.95 9.34 2.66
N THR A 76 -5.21 8.67 1.78
CA THR A 76 -4.02 9.23 1.14
C THR A 76 -4.36 10.42 0.24
N ILE A 77 -5.41 10.30 -0.59
CA ILE A 77 -5.89 11.40 -1.44
C ILE A 77 -6.29 12.60 -0.58
N ALA A 78 -7.11 12.40 0.46
CA ALA A 78 -7.54 13.47 1.34
C ALA A 78 -6.36 14.18 2.04
N TYR A 79 -5.33 13.42 2.47
CA TYR A 79 -4.11 13.99 3.03
C TYR A 79 -3.40 14.91 2.03
N PHE A 80 -3.21 14.46 0.78
CA PHE A 80 -2.53 15.27 -0.24
C PHE A 80 -3.35 16.48 -0.69
N ASP A 81 -4.68 16.36 -0.77
CA ASP A 81 -5.55 17.50 -1.06
C ASP A 81 -5.42 18.59 0.01
N ASP A 82 -5.43 18.22 1.30
CA ASP A 82 -5.22 19.14 2.42
C ASP A 82 -3.81 19.79 2.36
N LEU A 83 -2.77 18.96 2.22
CA LEU A 83 -1.38 19.43 2.17
C LEU A 83 -1.15 20.43 1.01
N LEU A 84 -1.66 20.12 -0.18
CA LEU A 84 -1.49 20.95 -1.37
C LEU A 84 -2.37 22.21 -1.34
N SER A 85 -3.51 22.19 -0.64
CA SER A 85 -4.32 23.39 -0.43
C SER A 85 -3.66 24.39 0.51
N LYS A 86 -3.00 23.92 1.57
CA LYS A 86 -2.29 24.74 2.56
C LYS A 86 -1.03 25.40 2.01
N ASN A 87 -0.30 24.72 1.12
CA ASN A 87 0.90 25.25 0.48
C ASN A 87 0.62 26.26 -0.65
N ARG A 88 -0.65 26.54 -0.96
CA ARG A 88 -1.07 27.56 -1.94
C ARG A 88 -1.48 28.89 -1.29
N GLY A 89 -1.42 28.97 0.04
CA GLY A 89 -1.72 30.18 0.84
C GLY A 89 -0.46 30.92 1.29
#